data_AF-A0A183PYX8-F1
#
_entry.id   AF-A0A183PYX8-F1
#
_cell.length_a   1.000
_cell.length_b   1.000
_cell.length_c   1.000
_cell.angle_alpha   90.00
_cell.angle_beta   90.00
_cell.angle_gamma   90.00
#
_symmetry.space_group_name_H-M   'P 1'
#
loop_
_entity.id
_entity.type
_entity.pdbx_description
1 polymer ?
#
loop_
_entity_poly.entity_id
_entity_poly.type
_entity_poly.pdbx_seq_one_letter_code
_entity_poly.pdbx_strand_id
1 'polypeptide(L)'
;MNVLVFPTLACKTSKFCVHIRLFSQAADKALLYKLRKLTGFTFSACKEALIKHENDLDRAKEWLASEAVSRGWDKAGKLAGRAMNEGLLGVLGSRSHAIIVEVNCETDFVARNHSFQSLVATAAETVLTNYNVSPITLVSKHWSVSCSYVFFSTLSFGDKNVQIG
;
A
#
# COMPACT_ATOMS: atom_id res chain seq x y z
N MET A 1 68.75 14.52 -7.52
CA MET A 1 67.89 14.18 -6.37
C MET A 1 67.33 15.47 -5.79
N ASN A 2 66.04 15.70 -6.04
CA ASN A 2 65.01 16.31 -5.19
C ASN A 2 64.01 17.08 -6.05
N VAL A 3 62.79 16.57 -5.96
CA VAL A 3 61.57 16.91 -6.65
C VAL A 3 60.91 18.08 -5.93
N LEU A 4 60.39 19.06 -6.67
CA LEU A 4 59.21 19.82 -6.24
C LEU A 4 58.31 20.04 -7.47
N VAL A 5 57.09 19.52 -7.38
CA VAL A 5 56.03 19.56 -8.41
C VAL A 5 55.11 20.75 -8.14
N PHE A 6 54.77 21.44 -9.24
CA PHE A 6 53.77 22.48 -9.57
C PHE A 6 52.42 22.52 -8.78
N PRO A 7 51.50 23.51 -9.01
CA PRO A 7 51.61 24.80 -9.70
C PRO A 7 51.06 26.00 -8.89
N THR A 8 51.32 27.17 -9.45
CA THR A 8 50.85 28.51 -9.12
C THR A 8 49.33 28.68 -9.04
N LEU A 9 48.93 29.43 -8.02
CA LEU A 9 47.75 30.30 -7.95
C LEU A 9 47.35 30.92 -9.32
N ALA A 10 46.07 30.80 -9.68
CA ALA A 10 45.37 31.80 -10.47
C ALA A 10 43.88 31.79 -10.12
N CYS A 11 43.56 32.54 -9.07
CA CYS A 11 42.24 33.04 -8.77
C CYS A 11 41.76 33.90 -9.97
N LYS A 12 40.75 33.43 -10.71
CA LYS A 12 39.92 34.29 -11.56
C LYS A 12 38.52 34.32 -10.98
N THR A 13 38.23 35.42 -10.32
CA THR A 13 36.90 35.90 -9.97
C THR A 13 36.01 35.92 -11.22
N SER A 14 35.14 34.92 -11.35
CA SER A 14 33.97 35.00 -12.23
C SER A 14 32.72 35.11 -11.36
N LYS A 15 32.19 36.32 -11.34
CA LYS A 15 30.91 36.71 -10.76
C LYS A 15 29.81 35.93 -11.50
N PHE A 16 29.33 34.82 -10.94
CA PHE A 16 27.99 34.30 -11.23
C PHE A 16 27.59 33.30 -10.13
N CYS A 17 27.45 33.80 -8.91
CA CYS A 17 26.79 33.09 -7.81
C CYS A 17 25.55 33.89 -7.40
N VAL A 18 24.59 34.04 -8.32
CA VAL A 18 23.27 34.61 -8.02
C VAL A 18 22.21 33.88 -8.84
N HIS A 19 21.88 32.67 -8.39
CA HIS A 19 20.70 31.83 -8.69
C HIS A 19 21.19 30.38 -8.59
N ILE A 20 20.94 29.65 -7.51
CA ILE A 20 19.62 29.14 -7.13
C ILE A 20 19.48 29.24 -5.61
N ARG A 21 18.77 30.27 -5.14
CA ARG A 21 17.90 30.11 -3.98
C ARG A 21 16.52 29.78 -4.52
N LEU A 22 16.24 28.52 -4.83
CA LEU A 22 14.85 28.07 -4.96
C LEU A 22 14.45 27.39 -3.65
N PHE A 23 13.77 28.19 -2.83
CA PHE A 23 12.71 27.82 -1.91
C PHE A 23 12.82 26.41 -1.31
N SER A 24 13.49 26.32 -0.15
CA SER A 24 13.04 25.40 0.89
C SER A 24 11.62 25.82 1.27
N GLN A 25 10.59 25.31 0.58
CA GLN A 25 9.24 25.28 1.14
C GLN A 25 9.30 24.38 2.37
N ALA A 26 9.55 25.02 3.50
CA ALA A 26 9.60 24.38 4.80
C ALA A 26 8.15 24.17 5.24
N ALA A 27 7.71 22.91 5.26
CA ALA A 27 6.48 22.54 5.92
C ALA A 27 6.64 22.78 7.43
N ASP A 28 5.61 23.32 8.07
CA ASP A 28 5.65 23.59 9.51
C ASP A 28 5.81 22.29 10.30
N LYS A 29 6.86 22.21 11.12
CA LYS A 29 7.22 21.00 11.89
C LYS A 29 6.09 20.53 12.82
N ALA A 30 5.36 21.47 13.42
CA ALA A 30 4.22 21.18 14.28
C ALA A 30 3.06 20.56 13.51
N LEU A 31 2.74 21.08 12.32
CA LEU A 31 1.67 20.59 11.46
C LEU A 31 2.01 19.24 10.84
N LEU A 32 3.27 19.04 10.44
CA LEU A 32 3.78 17.76 9.93
C LEU A 32 3.57 16.62 10.94
N TYR A 33 3.88 16.87 12.22
CA TYR A 33 3.70 15.87 13.27
C TYR A 33 2.23 15.59 13.56
N LYS A 34 1.38 16.63 13.58
CA LYS A 34 -0.07 16.48 13.71
C LYS A 34 -0.66 15.64 12.57
N LEU A 35 -0.31 15.95 11.32
CA LEU A 35 -0.81 15.26 10.13
C LEU A 35 -0.43 13.77 10.13
N ARG A 36 0.82 13.44 10.50
CA ARG A 36 1.26 12.05 10.64
C ARG A 36 0.53 11.31 11.74
N LYS A 37 0.30 11.94 12.90
CA LYS A 37 -0.46 11.31 14.00
C LYS A 37 -1.89 10.95 13.60
N LEU A 38 -2.52 11.80 12.79
CA LEU A 38 -3.89 11.58 12.34
C LEU A 38 -3.99 10.53 11.24
N THR A 39 -3.05 10.52 10.31
CA THR A 39 -3.19 9.73 9.07
C THR A 39 -2.28 8.49 9.00
N GLY A 40 -1.18 8.46 9.78
CA GLY A 40 -0.20 7.37 9.75
C GLY A 40 0.71 7.32 8.52
N PHE A 41 0.57 8.22 7.55
CA PHE A 41 1.42 8.25 6.35
C PHE A 41 2.88 8.60 6.64
N THR A 42 3.77 8.32 5.69
CA THR A 42 5.20 8.65 5.79
C THR A 42 5.43 10.16 5.91
N PHE A 43 6.48 10.56 6.62
CA PHE A 43 6.83 11.99 6.78
C PHE A 43 7.10 12.69 5.45
N SER A 44 7.62 11.98 4.44
CA SER A 44 7.83 12.52 3.09
C SER A 44 6.52 12.89 2.41
N ALA A 45 5.53 11.99 2.42
CA ALA A 45 4.21 12.23 1.84
C ALA A 45 3.49 13.37 2.57
N CYS A 46 3.55 13.39 3.91
CA CYS A 46 2.97 14.48 4.71
C CYS A 46 3.61 15.83 4.40
N LYS A 47 4.94 15.86 4.16
CA LYS A 47 5.66 17.08 3.80
C LYS A 47 5.25 17.57 2.41
N GLU A 48 5.16 16.67 1.43
CA GLU A 48 4.71 16.98 0.07
C GLU A 48 3.29 17.56 0.07
N ALA A 49 2.38 16.96 0.86
CA ALA A 49 1.00 17.41 1.01
C ALA A 49 0.92 18.85 1.54
N LEU A 50 1.66 19.13 2.62
CA LEU A 50 1.66 20.45 3.26
C LEU A 50 2.28 21.52 2.35
N ILE A 51 3.31 21.17 1.58
CA ILE A 51 3.93 22.11 0.64
C ILE A 51 2.97 22.47 -0.50
N LYS A 52 2.23 21.50 -1.04
CA LYS A 52 1.27 21.73 -2.14
C LYS A 52 0.03 22.52 -1.73
N HIS A 53 -0.36 22.43 -0.47
CA HIS A 53 -1.57 23.08 0.07
C HIS A 53 -1.27 24.20 1.07
N GLU A 54 -0.06 24.78 1.02
CA GLU A 54 0.32 25.95 1.80
C GLU A 54 0.03 25.80 3.31
N ASN A 55 0.33 24.63 3.87
CA ASN A 55 0.10 24.23 5.27
C ASN A 55 -1.37 24.08 5.72
N ASP A 56 -2.33 23.99 4.80
CA ASP A 56 -3.71 23.62 5.12
C ASP A 56 -3.82 22.13 5.51
N LEU A 57 -4.27 21.84 6.73
CA LEU A 57 -4.36 20.48 7.25
C LEU A 57 -5.48 19.65 6.59
N ASP A 58 -6.62 20.25 6.28
CA ASP A 58 -7.79 19.48 5.84
C ASP A 58 -7.66 19.14 4.36
N ARG A 59 -7.23 20.10 3.54
CA ARG A 59 -6.86 19.84 2.14
C ARG A 59 -5.71 18.86 2.02
N ALA A 60 -4.72 18.94 2.91
CA ALA A 60 -3.60 17.98 2.92
C ALA A 60 -4.05 16.54 3.23
N LYS A 61 -5.04 16.33 4.10
CA LYS A 61 -5.60 14.99 4.37
C LYS A 61 -6.31 14.41 3.15
N GLU A 62 -7.16 15.20 2.50
CA GLU A 62 -7.88 14.78 1.30
C GLU A 62 -6.91 14.44 0.17
N TRP A 63 -5.89 15.28 -0.02
CA TRP A 63 -4.84 15.00 -1.00
C TRP A 63 -4.04 13.74 -0.67
N LEU A 64 -3.72 13.50 0.61
CA LEU A 64 -3.05 12.26 1.02
C LEU A 64 -3.90 11.02 0.73
N ALA A 65 -5.22 11.10 0.92
CA ALA A 65 -6.12 9.98 0.66
C ALA A 65 -6.18 9.64 -0.84
N SER A 66 -6.30 10.65 -1.71
CA SER A 66 -6.31 10.43 -3.17
C SER A 66 -4.97 9.93 -3.68
N GLU A 67 -3.87 10.52 -3.20
CA GLU A 67 -2.52 10.12 -3.56
C GLU A 67 -2.19 8.69 -3.07
N ALA A 68 -2.71 8.28 -1.91
CA ALA A 68 -2.52 6.94 -1.37
C ALA A 68 -3.08 5.86 -2.28
N VAL A 69 -4.23 6.10 -2.91
CA VAL A 69 -4.82 5.18 -3.88
C VAL A 69 -3.91 5.06 -5.10
N SER A 70 -3.53 6.19 -5.73
CA SER A 70 -2.66 6.18 -6.92
C SER A 70 -1.33 5.48 -6.66
N ARG A 71 -0.62 5.87 -5.61
CA ARG A 71 0.66 5.26 -5.23
C ARG A 71 0.50 3.78 -4.83
N GLY A 72 -0.66 3.41 -4.32
CA GLY A 72 -1.01 2.02 -4.00
C GLY A 72 -1.00 1.15 -5.26
N TRP A 73 -1.69 1.59 -6.32
CA TRP A 73 -1.72 0.89 -7.60
C TRP A 73 -0.34 0.74 -8.24
N ASP A 74 0.46 1.81 -8.26
CA ASP A 74 1.82 1.78 -8.81
C ASP A 74 2.75 0.81 -8.06
N LYS A 75 2.62 0.78 -6.72
CA LYS A 75 3.40 -0.15 -5.88
C LYS A 75 2.96 -1.58 -6.08
N ALA A 76 1.66 -1.84 -6.12
CA ALA A 76 1.10 -3.17 -6.36
C ALA A 76 1.63 -3.75 -7.69
N GLY A 77 1.64 -2.95 -8.76
CA GLY A 77 2.18 -3.38 -10.05
C GLY A 77 3.67 -3.77 -10.00
N LYS A 78 4.48 -3.07 -9.19
CA LYS A 78 5.92 -3.39 -9.03
C LYS A 78 6.17 -4.60 -8.14
N LEU A 79 5.28 -4.86 -7.19
CA LEU A 79 5.39 -5.96 -6.22
C LEU A 79 4.88 -7.29 -6.81
N ALA A 80 4.00 -7.24 -7.82
CA ALA A 80 3.39 -8.39 -8.48
C ALA A 80 4.38 -9.45 -9.00
N GLY A 81 5.62 -9.06 -9.32
CA GLY A 81 6.63 -9.98 -9.85
C GLY A 81 7.38 -10.80 -8.79
N ARG A 82 7.10 -10.60 -7.50
CA ARG A 82 7.80 -11.29 -6.40
C ARG A 82 7.07 -12.59 -6.02
N ALA A 83 7.82 -13.58 -5.54
CA ALA A 83 7.22 -14.79 -4.99
C ALA A 83 6.55 -14.48 -3.64
N MET A 84 5.30 -14.93 -3.49
CA MET A 84 4.47 -14.73 -2.29
C MET A 84 3.98 -16.11 -1.83
N ASN A 85 4.70 -16.71 -0.88
CA ASN A 85 4.41 -18.07 -0.39
C ASN A 85 3.69 -18.07 0.96
N GLU A 86 3.57 -16.92 1.61
CA GLU A 86 2.87 -16.75 2.89
C GLU A 86 1.49 -16.13 2.66
N GLY A 87 0.62 -16.13 3.66
CA GLY A 87 -0.72 -15.56 3.52
C GLY A 87 -1.66 -15.85 4.68
N LEU A 88 -2.93 -15.48 4.50
CA LEU A 88 -4.03 -15.89 5.35
C LEU A 88 -5.18 -16.45 4.53
N LEU A 89 -5.86 -17.43 5.13
CA LEU A 89 -7.11 -17.98 4.65
C LEU A 89 -8.26 -17.44 5.50
N GLY A 90 -9.18 -16.71 4.87
CA GLY A 90 -10.44 -16.29 5.46
C GLY A 90 -11.54 -17.27 5.11
N VAL A 91 -12.18 -17.85 6.12
CA VAL A 91 -13.34 -18.73 5.93
C VAL A 91 -14.56 -18.07 6.56
N LEU A 92 -15.61 -17.89 5.77
CA LEU A 92 -16.88 -17.35 6.25
C LEU A 92 -18.03 -18.22 5.75
N GLY A 93 -18.86 -18.66 6.69
CA GLY A 93 -20.00 -19.52 6.42
C GLY A 93 -21.31 -18.83 6.75
N SER A 94 -22.32 -19.06 5.91
CA SER A 94 -23.73 -18.86 6.23
C SER A 94 -24.41 -20.24 6.30
N ARG A 95 -25.71 -20.26 6.60
CA ARG A 95 -26.46 -21.51 6.83
C ARG A 95 -26.46 -22.45 5.62
N SER A 96 -26.35 -21.94 4.39
CA SER A 96 -26.42 -22.73 3.16
C SER A 96 -25.14 -22.73 2.32
N HIS A 97 -24.23 -21.78 2.53
CA HIS A 97 -23.04 -21.59 1.70
C HIS A 97 -21.85 -21.18 2.56
N ALA A 98 -20.67 -21.69 2.20
CA ALA A 98 -19.41 -21.24 2.75
C ALA A 98 -18.49 -20.71 1.65
N ILE A 99 -17.74 -19.67 1.98
CA ILE A 99 -16.70 -19.10 1.12
C ILE A 99 -15.35 -19.25 1.79
N ILE A 100 -14.35 -19.49 0.96
CA ILE A 100 -12.94 -19.50 1.35
C ILE A 100 -12.24 -18.46 0.47
N VAL A 101 -11.49 -17.58 1.11
CA VAL A 101 -10.70 -16.53 0.47
C VAL A 101 -9.24 -16.70 0.89
N GLU A 102 -8.37 -16.92 -0.08
CA GLU A 102 -6.93 -16.91 0.12
C GLU A 102 -6.36 -15.54 -0.25
N VAL A 103 -5.60 -14.94 0.66
CA VAL A 103 -4.88 -13.70 0.39
C VAL A 103 -3.41 -13.91 0.77
N ASN A 104 -2.55 -13.97 -0.24
CA ASN A 104 -1.12 -14.17 -0.07
C ASN A 104 -0.36 -12.86 0.23
N CYS A 105 0.76 -12.99 0.93
CA CYS A 105 1.69 -11.92 1.27
C CYS A 105 3.16 -12.39 1.14
N GLU A 106 4.10 -11.44 1.06
CA GLU A 106 5.54 -11.75 0.92
C GLU A 106 6.12 -12.34 2.21
N THR A 107 5.66 -11.90 3.39
CA THR A 107 6.18 -12.32 4.69
C THR A 107 5.06 -12.51 5.73
N ASP A 108 5.28 -13.40 6.68
CA ASP A 108 4.37 -13.71 7.79
C ASP A 108 4.13 -12.53 8.75
N PHE A 109 5.07 -11.58 8.82
CA PHE A 109 4.89 -10.33 9.58
C PHE A 109 3.69 -9.50 9.08
N VAL A 110 3.42 -9.52 7.78
CA VAL A 110 2.27 -8.81 7.21
C VAL A 110 0.97 -9.56 7.53
N ALA A 111 0.97 -10.89 7.43
CA ALA A 111 -0.17 -11.73 7.77
C ALA A 111 -0.68 -11.51 9.21
N ARG A 112 0.24 -11.30 10.16
CA ARG A 112 -0.12 -11.11 11.59
C ARG A 112 -0.65 -9.71 11.92
N ASN A 113 -0.62 -8.77 10.99
CA ASN A 113 -1.11 -7.41 11.23
C ASN A 113 -2.64 -7.38 11.27
N HIS A 114 -3.22 -6.74 12.29
CA HIS A 114 -4.66 -6.56 12.42
C HIS A 114 -5.30 -5.89 11.19
N SER A 115 -4.59 -4.93 10.57
CA SER A 115 -5.09 -4.26 9.35
C SER A 115 -5.19 -5.24 8.18
N PHE A 116 -4.28 -6.21 8.06
CA PHE A 116 -4.32 -7.23 7.02
C PHE A 116 -5.42 -8.26 7.29
N GLN A 117 -5.59 -8.69 8.55
CA GLN A 117 -6.71 -9.55 8.94
C GLN A 117 -8.07 -8.90 8.66
N SER A 118 -8.20 -7.60 8.94
CA SER A 118 -9.42 -6.83 8.64
C SER A 118 -9.70 -6.76 7.14
N LEU A 119 -8.65 -6.66 6.31
CA LEU A 119 -8.77 -6.71 4.85
C LEU A 119 -9.33 -8.06 4.38
N VAL A 120 -8.79 -9.17 4.88
CA VAL A 120 -9.25 -10.53 4.54
C VAL A 120 -10.70 -10.74 4.97
N ALA A 121 -11.07 -10.28 6.17
CA ALA A 121 -12.45 -10.34 6.65
C ALA A 121 -13.41 -9.54 5.77
N THR A 122 -13.05 -8.30 5.42
CA THR A 122 -13.85 -7.44 4.53
C THR A 122 -13.99 -8.08 3.14
N ALA A 123 -12.92 -8.68 2.61
CA ALA A 123 -12.95 -9.40 1.34
C ALA A 123 -13.90 -10.60 1.39
N ALA A 124 -13.87 -11.38 2.47
CA ALA A 124 -14.82 -12.47 2.66
C ALA A 124 -16.27 -11.96 2.74
N GLU A 125 -16.55 -10.95 3.58
CA GLU A 125 -17.90 -10.39 3.74
C GLU A 125 -18.47 -9.84 2.42
N THR A 126 -17.65 -9.12 1.65
CA THR A 126 -18.05 -8.58 0.35
C THR A 126 -18.35 -9.68 -0.66
N VAL A 127 -17.58 -10.77 -0.68
CA VAL A 127 -17.85 -11.92 -1.56
C VAL A 127 -19.13 -12.64 -1.14
N LEU A 128 -19.34 -12.84 0.16
CA LEU A 128 -20.56 -13.49 0.66
C LEU A 128 -21.81 -12.67 0.34
N THR A 129 -21.73 -11.34 0.46
CA THR A 129 -22.86 -10.43 0.19
C THR A 129 -23.19 -10.34 -1.29
N ASN A 130 -22.18 -10.32 -2.17
CA ASN A 130 -22.36 -10.20 -3.61
C ASN A 130 -22.57 -11.55 -4.32
N TYR A 131 -22.83 -12.62 -3.58
CA TYR A 131 -22.97 -13.96 -4.13
C TYR A 131 -24.27 -14.10 -4.93
N ASN A 132 -24.23 -13.74 -6.22
CA ASN A 132 -25.31 -13.98 -7.16
C ASN A 132 -25.05 -15.33 -7.84
N VAL A 133 -25.83 -16.34 -7.45
CA VAL A 133 -25.59 -17.74 -7.80
C VAL A 133 -25.82 -17.96 -9.31
N SER A 134 -24.75 -18.18 -10.07
CA SER A 134 -24.81 -18.98 -11.30
C SER A 134 -24.20 -20.36 -11.00
N PRO A 135 -24.88 -21.46 -11.35
CA PRO A 135 -24.46 -22.79 -10.91
C PRO A 135 -23.07 -23.13 -11.46
N ILE A 136 -22.17 -23.46 -10.53
CA ILE A 136 -20.98 -24.30 -10.72
C ILE A 136 -19.83 -23.77 -11.60
N THR A 137 -19.81 -22.50 -11.97
CA THR A 137 -18.60 -21.97 -12.60
C THR A 137 -17.57 -21.71 -11.51
N LEU A 138 -16.44 -22.43 -11.54
CA LEU A 138 -15.19 -21.96 -10.95
C LEU A 138 -14.92 -20.61 -11.61
N VAL A 139 -15.35 -19.54 -10.94
CA VAL A 139 -15.11 -18.19 -11.38
C VAL A 139 -13.63 -17.91 -11.09
N SER A 140 -12.77 -18.41 -11.98
CA SER A 140 -11.50 -17.77 -12.31
C SER A 140 -11.79 -16.48 -13.08
N LYS A 141 -12.67 -15.61 -12.54
CA LYS A 141 -12.62 -14.21 -12.93
C LYS A 141 -11.29 -13.72 -12.39
N HIS A 142 -10.32 -13.65 -13.30
CA HIS A 142 -9.19 -12.75 -13.20
C HIS A 142 -9.75 -11.38 -12.85
N TRP A 143 -9.81 -11.07 -11.56
CA TRP A 143 -9.83 -9.70 -11.12
C TRP A 143 -8.40 -9.24 -11.32
N SER A 144 -8.18 -8.25 -12.19
CA SER A 144 -6.87 -7.64 -12.39
C SER A 144 -6.52 -6.79 -11.18
N VAL A 145 -6.23 -7.45 -10.07
CA VAL A 145 -5.45 -6.93 -8.97
C VAL A 145 -4.34 -7.96 -8.85
N SER A 146 -3.17 -7.63 -9.41
CA SER A 146 -2.00 -8.50 -9.41
C SER A 146 -1.58 -8.81 -7.98
N CYS A 147 -2.13 -9.91 -7.46
CA CYS A 147 -1.67 -10.69 -6.33
C CYS A 147 -2.23 -12.09 -6.58
N SER A 148 -1.33 -13.07 -6.69
CA SER A 148 -1.61 -14.40 -7.24
C SER A 148 -2.78 -15.12 -6.55
N TYR A 149 -3.63 -15.75 -7.36
CA TYR A 149 -4.61 -16.79 -7.03
C TYR A 149 -5.43 -16.63 -5.74
N VAL A 150 -6.59 -15.96 -5.83
CA VAL A 150 -7.67 -16.21 -4.87
C VAL A 150 -8.41 -17.47 -5.30
N PHE A 151 -8.14 -18.62 -4.66
CA PHE A 151 -8.86 -19.85 -4.92
C PHE A 151 -10.20 -19.85 -4.18
N PHE A 152 -11.27 -19.43 -4.86
CA PHE A 152 -12.63 -19.48 -4.32
C PHE A 152 -13.18 -20.91 -4.43
N SER A 153 -13.08 -21.70 -3.37
CA SER A 153 -13.84 -22.95 -3.25
C SER A 153 -15.13 -22.66 -2.47
N THR A 154 -16.26 -22.60 -3.19
CA THR A 154 -17.58 -22.52 -2.58
C THR A 154 -18.04 -23.93 -2.27
N LEU A 155 -17.92 -24.37 -1.01
CA LEU A 155 -18.50 -25.63 -0.56
C LEU A 155 -19.98 -25.39 -0.24
N SER A 156 -20.88 -25.98 -1.03
CA SER A 156 -22.29 -26.07 -0.65
C SER A 156 -22.44 -27.24 0.33
N PHE A 157 -22.61 -26.93 1.61
CA PHE A 157 -22.95 -27.91 2.63
C PHE A 157 -24.43 -28.27 2.49
N GLY A 158 -24.71 -29.38 1.83
CA GLY A 158 -26.01 -30.04 1.98
C GLY A 158 -26.11 -30.59 3.41
N ASP A 159 -27.22 -30.30 4.09
CA ASP A 159 -27.53 -30.62 5.49
C ASP A 159 -27.08 -32.04 5.94
N LYS A 160 -25.80 -32.22 6.31
CA LYS A 160 -25.32 -33.36 7.10
C LYS A 160 -24.15 -32.94 7.98
N ASN A 161 -24.35 -33.10 9.29
CA ASN A 161 -23.36 -32.94 10.36
C ASN A 161 -21.95 -33.35 9.93
N VAL A 162 -21.02 -32.40 9.89
CA VAL A 162 -19.58 -32.69 9.85
C VAL A 162 -19.01 -32.30 11.21
N GLN A 163 -18.62 -33.31 11.97
CA GLN A 163 -17.77 -33.14 13.14
C GLN A 163 -16.34 -32.88 12.65
N ILE A 164 -15.75 -31.80 13.14
CA ILE A 164 -14.35 -31.46 12.91
C ILE A 164 -13.58 -32.02 14.12
N GLY A 165 -12.76 -33.04 13.87
CA GLY A 165 -11.73 -33.54 14.78
C GLY A 165 -10.37 -32.98 14.41
#